data_AF-A0A7W8A2V6-F1
#
_entry.id   AF-A0A7W8A2V6-F1
#
_cell.length_a   1.000
_cell.length_b   1.000
_cell.length_c   1.000
_cell.angle_alpha   90.00
_cell.angle_beta   90.00
_cell.angle_gamma   90.00
#
_symmetry.space_group_name_H-M   'P 1'
#
loop_
_entity.id
_entity.type
_entity.pdbx_description
1 polymer ?
#
loop_
_entity_poly.entity_id
_entity_poly.type
_entity_poly.pdbx_seq_one_letter_code
_entity_poly.pdbx_strand_id
1 'polypeptide(L)' 'MATIIDRVRAYLRSPRGRQNVEKAKRMARDPRTRQKARGFLDRLRRRR' A
#
# COMPACT_ATOMS: atom_id res chain seq x y z
N MET A 1 28.37 -2.48 -1.55
CA MET A 1 27.26 -3.45 -1.37
C MET A 1 25.95 -2.71 -1.55
N ALA A 2 25.22 -2.95 -2.64
CA ALA A 2 23.90 -2.35 -2.82
C ALA A 2 22.93 -3.06 -1.87
N THR A 3 22.70 -2.45 -0.71
CA THR A 3 21.74 -2.93 0.29
C THR A 3 20.33 -2.93 -0.31
N ILE A 4 19.47 -3.86 0.13
CA ILE A 4 18.07 -4.02 -0.33
C ILE A 4 17.33 -2.68 -0.36
N ILE A 5 17.65 -1.77 0.56
CA ILE A 5 17.13 -0.40 0.66
C ILE A 5 17.39 0.43 -0.61
N ASP A 6 18.56 0.31 -1.24
CA ASP A 6 18.88 1.02 -2.49
C ASP A 6 18.03 0.50 -3.66
N ARG A 7 17.80 -0.81 -3.71
CA ARG A 7 16.95 -1.43 -4.73
C ARG A 7 15.48 -1.04 -4.56
N VAL A 8 15.01 -0.94 -3.31
CA VAL A 8 13.68 -0.41 -2.99
C VAL A 8 13.59 1.08 -3.35
N ARG A 9 14.62 1.89 -3.05
CA ARG A 9 14.65 3.31 -3.38
C ARG A 9 14.71 3.55 -4.90
N ALA A 10 15.48 2.75 -5.64
CA ALA A 10 15.51 2.73 -7.10
C ALA A 10 14.16 2.28 -7.68
N TYR A 11 13.53 1.25 -7.09
CA TYR A 11 12.20 0.80 -7.48
C TYR A 11 11.13 1.87 -7.23
N LEU A 12 11.15 2.53 -6.07
CA LEU A 12 10.24 3.63 -5.74
C LEU A 12 10.44 4.85 -6.66
N ARG A 13 11.67 5.10 -7.12
CA ARG A 13 11.99 6.13 -8.11
C ARG A 13 11.58 5.75 -9.54
N SER A 14 11.38 4.47 -9.84
CA SER A 14 10.93 4.00 -11.14
C SER A 14 9.47 4.40 -11.43
N PRO A 15 9.07 4.55 -12.70
CA PRO A 15 7.68 4.87 -13.07
C PRO A 15 6.67 3.82 -12.56
N ARG A 16 7.08 2.55 -12.46
CA ARG A 16 6.26 1.48 -11.85
C ARG A 16 6.08 1.68 -10.34
N GLY A 17 7.13 2.08 -9.63
CA GLY A 17 7.06 2.40 -8.20
C GLY A 17 6.18 3.61 -7.92
N ARG A 18 6.29 4.68 -8.72
CA ARG A 18 5.42 5.86 -8.61
C ARG A 18 3.95 5.50 -8.81
N GLN A 19 3.62 4.70 -9.83
CA GLN A 19 2.23 4.25 -10.02
C GLN A 19 1.70 3.45 -8.83
N ASN A 20 2.51 2.56 -8.26
CA ASN A 20 2.12 1.80 -7.07
C ASN A 20 1.92 2.69 -5.84
N VAL A 21 2.81 3.66 -5.63
CA VAL A 21 2.70 4.65 -4.54
C VAL A 21 1.50 5.56 -4.75
N GLU A 22 1.22 6.00 -5.97
CA GLU A 22 0.04 6.80 -6.32
C GLU A 22 -1.25 6.01 -6.10
N LYS A 23 -1.29 4.75 -6.53
CA LYS A 23 -2.44 3.86 -6.31
C LYS A 23 -2.65 3.63 -4.82
N ALA A 24 -1.58 3.40 -4.06
CA ALA A 24 -1.63 3.28 -2.61
C ALA A 24 -2.10 4.58 -1.93
N LYS A 25 -1.57 5.74 -2.34
CA LYS A 25 -2.02 7.06 -1.87
C LYS A 25 -3.48 7.30 -2.18
N ARG A 26 -3.94 6.95 -3.39
CA ARG A 26 -5.33 7.10 -3.82
C ARG A 26 -6.26 6.19 -3.01
N MET A 27 -5.86 4.94 -2.79
CA MET A 27 -6.58 4.01 -1.92
C MET A 27 -6.61 4.48 -0.46
N ALA A 28 -5.51 5.05 0.04
CA ALA A 28 -5.44 5.58 1.40
C ALA A 28 -6.24 6.87 1.59
N ARG A 29 -6.32 7.70 0.53
CA ARG A 29 -7.08 8.96 0.51
C ARG A 29 -8.58 8.73 0.34
N ASP A 30 -8.99 7.54 -0.11
CA ASP A 30 -10.40 7.21 -0.30
C ASP A 30 -11.03 6.70 1.01
N PRO A 31 -11.92 7.49 1.65
CA PRO A 31 -12.57 7.10 2.91
C PRO A 31 -13.49 5.88 2.71
N ARG A 32 -14.02 5.65 1.50
CA ARG A 32 -14.88 4.50 1.19
C ARG A 32 -14.08 3.19 1.22
N THR A 33 -12.87 3.21 0.69
CA THR A 33 -11.93 2.08 0.78
C THR A 33 -11.55 1.80 2.23
N ARG A 34 -11.38 2.85 3.05
CA ARG A 34 -11.07 2.71 4.48
C ARG A 34 -12.20 2.03 5.28
N GLN A 35 -13.46 2.34 4.98
CA GLN A 35 -14.61 1.66 5.60
C GLN A 35 -14.71 0.19 5.17
N LYS A 36 -14.54 -0.11 3.87
CA LYS A 36 -14.49 -1.49 3.38
C LYS A 36 -13.34 -2.28 4.01
N ALA A 37 -12.15 -1.68 4.09
CA ALA A 37 -10.98 -2.29 4.72
C ALA A 37 -11.20 -2.53 6.21
N ARG A 38 -11.79 -1.57 6.94
CA ARG A 38 -12.18 -1.75 8.35
C ARG A 38 -13.16 -2.92 8.51
N GLY A 39 -14.21 -2.99 7.71
CA GLY A 39 -15.18 -4.10 7.78
C GLY A 39 -14.54 -5.46 7.47
N PHE A 40 -13.63 -5.51 6.49
CA PHE A 40 -12.87 -6.73 6.18
C PHE A 40 -11.94 -7.15 7.32
N LEU A 41 -11.19 -6.19 7.87
CA LEU A 41 -10.30 -6.41 9.00
C LEU A 41 -11.06 -6.85 10.25
N ASP A 42 -12.22 -6.25 10.52
CA ASP A 42 -13.07 -6.61 11.66
C ASP A 42 -13.58 -8.05 11.53
N ARG A 43 -14.00 -8.44 10.32
CA ARG A 43 -14.42 -9.82 10.00
C ARG A 43 -13.28 -10.82 10.11
N LEU A 44 -12.08 -10.45 9.68
CA LEU A 44 -10.86 -11.26 9.81
C LEU A 44 -10.47 -11.42 11.29
N ARG A 45 -10.62 -10.36 12.09
CA ARG A 45 -10.34 -10.36 13.53
C ARG A 45 -11.36 -11.17 14.32
N ARG A 46 -12.62 -11.18 13.91
CA ARG A 46 -13.69 -12.02 14.50
C ARG A 46 -13.59 -13.50 14.16
N ARG A 47 -12.87 -13.85 13.09
CA ARG A 47 -12.71 -15.25 12.63
C ARG A 47 -11.50 -15.95 13.27
N ARG A 48 -10.74 -15.23 14.10
CA ARG A 48 -9.60 -15.74 14.87
C ARG A 48 -9.98 -15.79 16.33
#